data_AF-A0A7U9MQR2-F1
#
_entry.id   AF-A0A7U9MQR2-F1
#
_cell.length_a   1.000
_cell.length_b   1.000
_cell.length_c   1.000
_cell.angle_alpha   90.00
_cell.angle_beta   90.00
_cell.angle_gamma   90.00
#
_symmetry.space_group_name_H-M   'P 1'
#
loop_
_entity.id
_entity.type
_entity.pdbx_description
1 polymer ?
#
loop_
_entity_poly.entity_id
_entity_poly.type
_entity_poly.pdbx_seq_one_letter_code
_entity_poly.pdbx_strand_id
1 'polypeptide(L)'
;MAKHIQEFTIHDYKGIHELKFNSLNSINILTGDNNCGKTSVLELLYTIDNPQNTGAWILCSRMSNVRTRNRLFFNGFFNMFPIDRDDKCISYTYVNMQNEPTTVTLKAAIEETQIPEKEMFRINGLMRTGTVKKEEEFLPLEVKKLVLCILITSLL
;
A
#
# COMPACT_ATOMS: atom_id res chain seq x y z
N MET A 1 15.95 -16.91 -10.97
CA MET A 1 16.93 -15.94 -11.49
C MET A 1 16.80 -14.68 -10.66
N ALA A 2 17.89 -14.11 -10.15
CA ALA A 2 17.81 -12.82 -9.45
C ALA A 2 17.37 -11.75 -10.46
N LYS A 3 16.21 -11.13 -10.23
CA LYS A 3 15.77 -9.99 -11.03
C LYS A 3 16.71 -8.82 -10.73
N HIS A 4 17.59 -8.50 -11.68
CA HIS A 4 18.45 -7.33 -11.60
C HIS A 4 17.71 -6.13 -12.20
N ILE A 5 17.66 -5.04 -11.44
CA ILE A 5 17.16 -3.74 -11.87
C ILE A 5 18.36 -2.82 -12.16
N GLN A 6 18.32 -2.12 -13.28
CA GLN A 6 19.37 -1.17 -13.70
C GLN A 6 19.06 0.25 -13.26
N GLU A 7 17.78 0.63 -13.33
CA GLU A 7 17.28 1.92 -12.89
C GLU A 7 16.03 1.72 -12.04
N PHE A 8 15.82 2.63 -11.11
CA PHE A 8 14.62 2.69 -10.27
C PHE A 8 14.21 4.14 -10.06
N THR A 9 12.97 4.47 -10.39
CA THR A 9 12.41 5.81 -10.24
C THR A 9 11.18 5.71 -9.37
N ILE A 10 11.15 6.45 -8.26
CA ILE A 10 9.95 6.64 -7.44
C ILE A 10 9.30 7.92 -7.92
N HIS A 11 8.07 7.83 -8.43
CA HIS A 11 7.31 9.00 -8.87
C HIS A 11 6.60 9.65 -7.68
N ASP A 12 5.87 8.86 -6.89
CA ASP A 12 5.15 9.34 -5.71
C ASP A 12 5.05 8.23 -4.65
N TYR A 13 5.60 8.46 -3.44
CA TYR A 13 5.44 7.56 -2.28
C TYR A 13 5.87 8.19 -0.94
N LYS A 14 5.01 8.21 0.09
CA LYS A 14 5.34 8.72 1.45
C LYS A 14 6.11 10.06 1.46
N GLY A 15 5.72 11.00 0.58
CA GLY A 15 6.36 12.32 0.43
C GLY A 15 7.65 12.35 -0.40
N ILE A 16 8.07 11.20 -0.96
CA ILE A 16 9.08 11.16 -2.02
C ILE A 16 8.39 11.46 -3.34
N HIS A 17 8.91 12.45 -4.06
CA HIS A 17 8.46 12.82 -5.40
C HIS A 17 9.66 12.80 -6.35
N GLU A 18 9.54 12.07 -7.46
CA GLU A 18 10.53 12.00 -8.54
C GLU A 18 11.98 11.74 -8.07
N LEU A 19 12.18 10.66 -7.31
CA LEU A 19 13.50 10.20 -6.89
C LEU A 19 14.03 9.12 -7.84
N LYS A 20 15.09 9.44 -8.58
CA LYS A 20 15.70 8.54 -9.56
C LYS A 20 17.03 7.96 -9.07
N PHE A 21 17.15 6.64 -9.17
CA PHE A 21 18.38 5.88 -9.02
C PHE A 21 18.81 5.36 -10.39
N ASN A 22 19.96 5.85 -10.86
CA ASN A 22 20.58 5.40 -12.10
C ASN A 22 21.70 4.39 -11.79
N SER A 23 22.01 3.52 -12.75
CA SER A 23 23.19 2.66 -12.72
C SER A 23 23.31 1.81 -11.45
N LEU A 24 22.20 1.19 -11.03
CA LEU A 24 22.19 0.26 -9.89
C LEU A 24 23.12 -0.93 -10.17
N ASN A 25 23.98 -1.21 -9.21
CA ASN A 25 24.97 -2.29 -9.29
C ASN A 25 24.51 -3.54 -8.51
N SER A 26 25.33 -4.59 -8.51
CA SER A 26 25.10 -5.79 -7.68
C SER A 26 25.04 -5.47 -6.18
N ILE A 27 25.76 -4.45 -5.73
CA ILE A 27 25.74 -3.95 -4.35
C ILE A 27 25.54 -2.44 -4.41
N ASN A 28 24.51 -1.95 -3.70
CA ASN A 28 24.21 -0.53 -3.57
C ASN A 28 24.15 -0.18 -2.08
N ILE A 29 24.68 0.98 -1.69
CA ILE A 29 24.64 1.47 -0.31
C ILE A 29 23.75 2.70 -0.27
N LEU A 30 22.64 2.61 0.46
CA LEU A 30 21.75 3.73 0.70
C LEU A 30 22.03 4.32 2.08
N THR A 31 22.63 5.52 2.10
CA THR A 31 23.04 6.23 3.32
C THR A 31 22.40 7.62 3.40
N GLY A 32 22.40 8.21 4.60
CA GLY A 32 21.79 9.50 4.90
C GLY A 32 21.17 9.52 6.29
N ASP A 33 20.63 10.66 6.68
CA ASP A 33 20.08 10.87 8.03
C ASP A 33 18.82 10.04 8.32
N ASN A 34 18.47 9.93 9.60
CA ASN A 34 17.21 9.28 9.99
C ASN A 34 16.02 9.98 9.33
N ASN A 35 14.99 9.19 8.99
CA ASN A 35 13.78 9.65 8.32
C ASN A 35 13.94 10.28 6.93
N CYS A 36 15.13 10.24 6.29
CA CYS A 36 15.30 10.76 4.92
C CYS A 36 14.68 9.89 3.80
N GLY A 37 13.90 8.86 4.14
CA GLY A 37 13.22 8.01 3.15
C GLY A 37 13.93 6.71 2.78
N LYS A 38 15.08 6.36 3.38
CA LYS A 38 15.82 5.12 3.07
C LYS A 38 14.95 3.86 3.12
N THR A 39 14.23 3.67 4.23
CA THR A 39 13.34 2.52 4.38
C THR A 39 12.15 2.59 3.41
N SER A 40 11.68 3.78 3.05
CA SER A 40 10.61 3.95 2.06
C SER A 40 11.04 3.48 0.66
N VAL A 41 12.29 3.75 0.27
CA VAL A 41 12.87 3.21 -0.97
C VAL A 41 12.88 1.68 -0.94
N LEU A 42 13.36 1.08 0.16
CA LEU A 42 13.42 -0.38 0.31
C LEU A 42 12.04 -1.04 0.32
N GLU A 43 11.02 -0.38 0.87
CA GLU A 43 9.64 -0.84 0.86
C GLU A 43 9.10 -0.98 -0.57
N LEU A 44 9.35 -0.01 -1.46
CA LEU A 44 8.93 -0.13 -2.86
C LEU A 44 9.73 -1.18 -3.61
N LEU A 45 11.05 -1.24 -3.41
CA LEU A 45 11.89 -2.29 -3.99
C LEU A 45 11.41 -3.69 -3.60
N TYR A 46 10.93 -3.87 -2.37
CA TYR A 46 10.35 -5.13 -1.91
C TYR A 46 9.10 -5.55 -2.70
N THR A 47 8.34 -4.60 -3.25
CA THR A 47 7.14 -4.91 -4.04
C THR A 47 7.44 -5.35 -5.48
N ILE A 48 8.65 -5.10 -6.01
CA ILE A 48 8.99 -5.37 -7.43
C ILE A 48 8.85 -6.85 -7.80
N ASP A 49 9.14 -7.76 -6.87
CA ASP A 49 9.09 -9.19 -7.17
C ASP A 49 7.67 -9.67 -7.48
N ASN A 50 6.69 -9.14 -6.74
CA ASN A 50 5.28 -9.49 -6.89
C ASN A 50 4.37 -8.28 -6.58
N PRO A 51 4.34 -7.27 -7.48
CA PRO A 51 3.56 -6.05 -7.27
C PRO A 51 2.05 -6.31 -7.18
N GLN A 52 1.57 -7.44 -7.71
CA GLN A 52 0.16 -7.87 -7.63
C GLN A 52 -0.26 -8.27 -6.20
N ASN A 53 0.72 -8.62 -5.35
CA ASN A 53 0.46 -9.11 -4.01
C ASN A 53 0.11 -7.95 -3.09
N THR A 54 -1.18 -7.77 -2.81
CA THR A 54 -1.69 -6.75 -1.89
C THR A 54 -1.07 -6.86 -0.49
N GLY A 55 -0.69 -8.08 -0.05
CA GLY A 55 0.04 -8.29 1.19
C GLY A 55 1.40 -7.59 1.24
N ALA A 56 2.12 -7.52 0.11
CA ALA A 56 3.41 -6.82 0.03
C ALA A 56 3.24 -5.31 0.29
N TRP A 57 2.18 -4.71 -0.24
CA TRP A 57 1.83 -3.31 0.02
C TRP A 57 1.38 -3.07 1.47
N ILE A 58 0.62 -4.00 2.05
CA ILE A 58 0.19 -3.92 3.45
C ILE A 58 1.39 -3.92 4.39
N LEU A 59 2.42 -4.73 4.13
CA LEU A 59 3.64 -4.74 4.94
C LEU A 59 4.36 -3.38 4.94
N CYS A 60 4.29 -2.64 3.84
CA CYS A 60 4.86 -1.31 3.71
C CYS A 60 4.14 -0.26 4.57
N SER A 61 2.88 -0.49 4.96
CA SER A 61 2.09 0.44 5.77
C SER A 61 2.55 0.56 7.23
N ARG A 62 3.53 -0.25 7.64
CA ARG A 62 4.06 -0.31 9.02
C ARG A 62 2.95 -0.29 10.06
N MET A 63 1.97 -1.18 9.89
CA MET A 63 0.97 -1.47 10.90
C MET A 63 1.68 -1.99 12.15
N SER A 64 2.09 -1.08 13.02
CA SER A 64 2.64 -1.43 14.32
C SER A 64 1.58 -2.23 15.09
N ASN A 65 2.01 -3.29 15.77
CA ASN A 65 1.22 -4.13 16.70
C ASN A 65 0.65 -3.37 17.91
N VAL A 66 0.40 -2.06 17.80
CA VAL A 66 -0.21 -1.28 18.86
C VAL A 66 -1.65 -1.74 18.94
N ARG A 67 -1.96 -2.41 20.05
CA ARG A 67 -3.28 -2.81 20.56
C ARG A 67 -4.21 -1.61 20.79
N THR A 68 -4.24 -0.65 19.86
CA THR A 68 -5.15 0.48 19.88
C THR A 68 -6.45 0.01 19.25
N ARG A 69 -7.37 -0.36 20.12
CA ARG A 69 -8.76 -0.78 19.83
C ARG A 69 -9.56 0.17 18.94
N ASN A 70 -9.00 1.33 18.55
CA ASN A 70 -9.67 2.46 17.89
C ASN A 70 -8.92 3.05 16.67
N ARG A 71 -7.81 2.47 16.18
CA ARG A 71 -7.23 2.91 14.89
C ARG A 71 -7.70 1.96 13.80
N LEU A 72 -8.58 2.45 12.92
CA LEU A 72 -9.01 1.75 11.72
C LEU A 72 -7.75 1.26 10.97
N PHE A 73 -7.71 -0.02 10.61
CA PHE A 73 -6.69 -0.65 9.76
C PHE A 73 -6.32 0.24 8.56
N PHE A 74 -7.30 1.00 8.08
CA PHE A 74 -7.23 2.00 7.03
C PHE A 74 -6.14 3.07 7.21
N ASN A 75 -5.89 3.59 8.42
CA ASN A 75 -5.06 4.78 8.58
C ASN A 75 -3.58 4.54 8.24
N GLY A 76 -3.02 3.38 8.61
CA GLY A 76 -1.62 3.07 8.31
C GLY A 76 -1.36 2.98 6.81
N PHE A 77 -2.27 2.31 6.10
CA PHE A 77 -2.19 2.15 4.65
C PHE A 77 -2.48 3.47 3.92
N PHE A 78 -3.48 4.23 4.37
CA PHE A 78 -3.81 5.53 3.80
C PHE A 78 -2.64 6.53 3.89
N ASN A 79 -1.84 6.45 4.96
CA ASN A 79 -0.64 7.28 5.14
C ASN A 79 0.52 6.94 4.17
N MET A 80 0.40 5.89 3.36
CA MET A 80 1.39 5.59 2.31
C MET A 80 1.24 6.51 1.09
N PHE A 81 0.02 7.01 0.85
CA PHE A 81 -0.26 7.91 -0.26
C PHE A 81 0.26 9.32 0.05
N PRO A 82 0.73 10.06 -0.98
CA PRO A 82 1.07 11.46 -0.81
C PRO A 82 -0.11 12.26 -0.25
N ILE A 83 0.16 13.12 0.74
CA ILE A 83 -0.85 13.93 1.43
C ILE A 83 -1.19 15.21 0.67
N ASP A 84 -0.28 15.65 -0.19
CA ASP A 84 -0.31 16.87 -0.99
C ASP A 84 -0.96 16.66 -2.36
N ARG A 85 -1.41 15.42 -2.64
CA ARG A 85 -2.10 15.05 -3.87
C ARG A 85 -3.52 14.59 -3.58
N ASP A 86 -4.47 15.08 -4.38
CA ASP A 86 -5.86 14.65 -4.30
C ASP A 86 -5.99 13.19 -4.73
N ASP A 87 -5.30 12.81 -5.81
CA ASP A 87 -5.22 11.44 -6.30
C ASP A 87 -4.38 10.57 -5.37
N LYS A 88 -5.02 9.54 -4.79
CA LYS A 88 -4.35 8.57 -3.93
C LYS A 88 -3.62 7.57 -4.80
N CYS A 89 -2.45 7.99 -5.26
CA CYS A 89 -1.60 7.25 -6.19
C CYS A 89 -0.22 7.01 -5.57
N ILE A 90 0.30 5.80 -5.73
CA ILE A 90 1.70 5.44 -5.50
C ILE A 90 2.22 4.85 -6.79
N SER A 91 3.37 5.33 -7.27
CA SER A 91 3.93 4.84 -8.52
C SER A 91 5.46 4.83 -8.51
N TYR A 92 6.00 3.83 -9.19
CA TYR A 92 7.42 3.71 -9.48
C TYR A 92 7.63 3.02 -10.82
N THR A 93 8.80 3.25 -11.40
CA THR A 93 9.26 2.57 -12.61
C THR A 93 10.62 1.95 -12.35
N TYR A 94 10.81 0.72 -12.80
CA TYR A 94 12.12 0.09 -12.82
C TYR A 94 12.48 -0.34 -14.24
N VAL A 95 13.77 -0.33 -14.55
CA VAL A 95 14.30 -0.85 -15.81
C VAL A 95 15.01 -2.16 -15.52
N ASN A 96 14.59 -3.23 -16.21
CA ASN A 96 15.21 -4.55 -16.06
C ASN A 96 16.54 -4.64 -16.85
N MET A 97 17.21 -5.79 -16.81
CA MET A 97 18.45 -6.04 -17.57
C MET A 97 18.27 -6.00 -19.10
N GLN A 98 17.04 -6.18 -19.58
CA GLN A 98 16.67 -6.11 -21.00
C GLN A 98 16.41 -4.68 -21.47
N ASN A 99 16.61 -3.69 -20.58
CA ASN A 99 16.32 -2.28 -20.83
C ASN A 99 14.83 -2.00 -21.08
N GLU A 100 13.96 -2.85 -20.56
CA GLU A 100 12.50 -2.70 -20.65
C GLU A 100 12.00 -2.01 -19.38
N PRO A 101 11.42 -0.80 -19.49
CA PRO A 101 10.85 -0.12 -18.34
C PRO A 101 9.49 -0.74 -17.99
N THR A 102 9.33 -1.06 -16.70
CA THR A 102 8.06 -1.48 -16.13
C THR A 102 7.62 -0.49 -15.06
N THR A 103 6.44 0.09 -15.26
CA THR A 103 5.82 1.02 -14.32
C THR A 103 4.76 0.28 -13.52
N VAL A 104 4.83 0.40 -12.20
CA VAL A 104 3.85 -0.12 -11.27
C VAL A 104 3.12 1.07 -10.65
N THR A 105 1.80 1.00 -10.63
CA THR A 105 0.95 2.05 -10.07
C THR A 105 -0.12 1.44 -9.19
N LEU A 106 -0.14 1.83 -7.92
CA LEU A 106 -1.20 1.51 -6.97
C LEU A 106 -2.08 2.75 -6.82
N LYS A 107 -3.33 2.65 -7.27
CA LYS A 107 -4.36 3.68 -7.07
C LYS A 107 -5.33 3.25 -5.98
N ALA A 108 -5.81 4.22 -5.22
CA ALA A 108 -6.86 4.03 -4.25
C ALA A 108 -8.05 4.96 -4.51
N ALA A 109 -9.25 4.42 -4.38
CA ALA A 109 -10.50 5.17 -4.38
C ALA A 109 -11.26 4.88 -3.08
N ILE A 110 -11.92 5.89 -2.52
CA ILE A 110 -12.84 5.70 -1.40
C ILE A 110 -14.24 5.60 -1.99
N GLU A 111 -14.92 4.50 -1.70
CA GLU A 111 -16.30 4.26 -2.08
C GLU A 111 -17.17 4.18 -0.82
N GLU A 112 -18.38 4.72 -0.89
CA GLU A 112 -19.39 4.53 0.14
C GLU A 112 -20.23 3.32 -0.21
N THR A 113 -20.42 2.43 0.77
CA THR A 113 -21.18 1.20 0.58
C THR A 113 -22.00 0.91 1.83
N GLN A 114 -23.07 0.12 1.66
CA GLN A 114 -23.88 -0.33 2.77
C GLN A 114 -23.54 -1.78 3.08
N ILE A 115 -23.18 -2.05 4.32
CA ILE A 115 -22.98 -3.41 4.82
C ILE A 115 -23.89 -3.69 6.00
N PRO A 116 -24.38 -4.93 6.16
CA PRO A 116 -25.10 -5.31 7.37
C PRO A 116 -24.20 -5.13 8.60
N GLU A 117 -24.76 -4.67 9.71
CA GLU A 117 -24.01 -4.46 10.95
C GLU A 117 -23.28 -5.74 11.43
N LYS A 118 -23.87 -6.93 11.24
CA LYS A 118 -23.22 -8.22 11.50
C LYS A 118 -21.90 -8.38 10.74
N GLU A 119 -21.87 -7.92 9.49
CA GLU A 119 -20.69 -8.00 8.63
C GLU A 119 -19.60 -7.03 9.08
N MET A 120 -19.98 -5.83 9.52
CA MET A 120 -19.06 -4.85 10.11
C MET A 120 -18.37 -5.43 11.36
N PHE A 121 -19.12 -6.08 12.26
CA PHE A 121 -18.55 -6.71 13.45
C PHE A 121 -17.58 -7.84 13.10
N ARG A 122 -17.89 -8.63 12.05
CA ARG A 122 -17.00 -9.67 11.54
C ARG A 122 -15.69 -9.09 11.00
N ILE A 123 -15.76 -8.05 10.17
CA ILE A 123 -14.60 -7.36 9.58
C ILE A 123 -13.70 -6.75 10.67
N ASN A 124 -14.31 -6.15 11.70
CA ASN A 124 -13.57 -5.52 12.81
C ASN A 124 -13.06 -6.51 13.87
N GLY A 125 -13.31 -7.82 13.72
CA GLY A 125 -12.91 -8.84 14.69
C GLY A 125 -13.62 -8.71 16.05
N LEU A 126 -14.74 -7.97 16.11
CA LEU A 126 -15.52 -7.70 17.31
C LEU A 126 -16.69 -8.69 17.45
N MET A 127 -16.43 -9.98 17.26
CA MET A 127 -17.43 -11.02 17.56
C MET A 127 -17.79 -10.94 19.05
N ARG A 128 -19.00 -10.46 19.37
CA ARG A 128 -19.52 -10.46 20.75
C ARG A 128 -19.66 -11.91 21.22
N THR A 129 -18.78 -12.37 22.10
CA THR A 129 -18.93 -13.61 22.89
C THR A 129 -19.94 -13.43 24.02
N GLY A 130 -21.11 -12.87 23.70
CA GLY A 130 -22.22 -12.67 24.62
C GLY A 130 -23.49 -13.15 23.93
N THR A 131 -24.32 -13.87 24.68
CA THR A 131 -25.61 -14.44 24.29
C THR A 131 -26.28 -13.68 23.16
N VAL A 132 -26.55 -14.40 22.07
CA VAL A 132 -27.33 -13.94 20.91
C VAL A 132 -28.62 -13.31 21.43
N LYS A 133 -28.63 -11.98 21.58
CA LYS A 133 -29.88 -11.26 21.69
C LYS A 133 -30.55 -11.41 20.33
N LYS A 134 -31.82 -11.80 20.42
CA LYS A 134 -32.77 -12.08 19.34
C LYS A 134 -32.52 -11.22 18.12
N GLU A 135 -32.76 -11.80 16.95
CA GLU A 135 -33.08 -11.19 15.65
C GLU A 135 -33.50 -9.71 15.72
N GLU A 136 -32.60 -8.82 16.09
CA GLU A 136 -32.72 -7.38 15.90
C GLU A 136 -32.39 -7.18 14.43
N GLU A 137 -33.33 -6.59 13.69
CA GLU A 137 -33.13 -6.22 12.29
C GLU A 137 -31.81 -5.48 12.15
N PHE A 138 -30.78 -6.16 11.63
CA PHE A 138 -29.50 -5.52 11.36
C PHE A 138 -29.74 -4.47 10.29
N LEU A 139 -29.73 -3.20 10.68
CA LEU A 139 -29.85 -2.11 9.74
C LEU A 139 -28.59 -2.06 8.86
N PRO A 140 -28.73 -1.75 7.56
CA PRO A 140 -27.58 -1.45 6.73
C PRO A 140 -26.87 -0.22 7.28
N LEU A 141 -25.56 -0.36 7.52
CA LEU A 141 -24.69 0.74 7.94
C LEU A 141 -23.92 1.26 6.72
N GLU A 142 -23.91 2.57 6.55
CA GLU A 142 -23.02 3.23 5.59
C GLU A 142 -21.58 3.17 6.09
N VAL A 143 -20.70 2.59 5.27
CA VAL A 143 -19.28 2.47 5.55
C VAL A 143 -18.46 2.95 4.37
N LYS A 144 -17.27 3.47 4.66
CA LYS A 144 -16.27 3.83 3.64
C LYS A 144 -15.36 2.64 3.38
N LYS A 145 -15.22 2.28 2.10
CA LYS A 145 -14.37 1.21 1.60
C LYS A 145 -13.22 1.81 0.79
N LEU A 146 -12.00 1.35 1.05
CA LEU A 146 -10.86 1.64 0.17
C LEU A 146 -10.80 0.58 -0.92
N VAL A 147 -10.94 1.00 -2.18
CA VAL A 147 -10.73 0.15 -3.35
C VAL A 147 -9.34 0.40 -3.89
N LEU A 148 -8.56 -0.67 -4.00
CA LEU A 148 -7.20 -0.63 -4.52
C LEU A 148 -7.16 -1.20 -5.93
N CYS A 149 -6.49 -0.49 -6.84
CA CYS A 149 -6.23 -0.94 -8.20
C CYS A 149 -4.73 -0.91 -8.45
N ILE A 150 -4.16 -2.06 -8.82
CA ILE A 150 -2.75 -2.19 -9.19
C ILE A 150 -2.68 -2.30 -10.71
N LEU A 151 -1.96 -1.38 -11.32
CA LEU A 151 -1.71 -1.31 -12.75
C LEU A 151 -0.22 -1.55 -12.98
N ILE A 152 0.11 -2.42 -13.93
CA ILE A 152 1.49 -2.69 -14.32
C ILE A 152 1.58 -2.53 -15.82
N THR A 153 2.46 -1.62 -16.25
CA THR A 153 2.68 -1.29 -17.65
C THR A 153 4.12 -1.54 -17.98
N SER A 154 4.40 -2.52 -18.83
CA SER A 154 5.71 -2.75 -19.42
C SER A 154 5.71 -2.15 -20.82
N LEU A 155 6.61 -1.22 -21.10
CA LEU A 155 6.81 -0.73 -22.47
C LEU A 155 7.83 -1.66 -23.14
N LEU A 156 7.44 -2.22 -24.28
CA LEU A 156 8.29 -3.03 -25.16
C LEU A 156 9.09 -2.13 -26.11
#